data_AF-A0AAE9EXU2-F1
#
_entry.id   AF-A0AAE9EXU2-F1
#
_cell.length_a   1.000
_cell.length_b   1.000
_cell.length_c   1.000
_cell.angle_alpha   90.00
_cell.angle_beta   90.00
_cell.angle_gamma   90.00
#
_symmetry.space_group_name_H-M   'P 1'
#
loop_
_entity.id
_entity.type
_entity.pdbx_description
1 polymer ?
#
loop_
_entity_poly.entity_id
_entity_poly.type
_entity_poly.pdbx_seq_one_letter_code
_entity_poly.pdbx_strand_id
1 'polypeptide(L)'
;MTLLEDCIRLNPANYTVWQYRRLCLTELGCDLKKEMRYLDEIIEESSKNYQVWHHRRFIVELIGESVAQGELSFCEKIIQDEEKNYHAWQHRQWVARTFKVPLDAELSFALKMLLIDSRNNSAYNYRYFLLTLHDKIEDKSMIDIEINLAKQFIRNIPNNESAWNYLTGLLINDGITANCDVVSFVEDLYDTTPEKKRSPFLLAFIADIMLENIENQVKADESAERAKQLYSELQKSDPVRVNYYKHQSLLAQTMLVKSQTKVAAK
;
A
#
# COMPACT_ATOMS: atom_id res chain seq x y z
N MET A 1 -31.87 -22.37 11.97
CA MET A 1 -30.44 -22.03 11.82
C MET A 1 -29.58 -23.26 11.52
N THR A 2 -29.72 -24.37 12.26
CA THR A 2 -28.94 -25.62 12.10
C THR A 2 -28.79 -26.12 10.66
N LEU A 3 -29.88 -26.26 9.90
CA LEU A 3 -29.81 -26.72 8.49
C LEU A 3 -28.88 -25.84 7.63
N LEU A 4 -28.90 -24.52 7.84
CA LEU A 4 -28.07 -23.61 7.07
C LEU A 4 -26.59 -23.69 7.48
N GLU A 5 -26.31 -24.03 8.76
CA GLU A 5 -24.95 -24.27 9.25
C GLU A 5 -24.36 -25.51 8.59
N ASP A 6 -25.14 -26.59 8.49
CA ASP A 6 -24.73 -27.82 7.80
C ASP A 6 -24.44 -27.53 6.31
N CYS A 7 -25.32 -26.77 5.65
CA CYS A 7 -25.09 -26.36 4.25
C CYS A 7 -23.83 -25.51 4.07
N ILE A 8 -23.56 -24.58 5.00
CA ILE A 8 -22.36 -23.73 4.95
C ILE A 8 -21.10 -24.55 5.20
N ARG A 9 -21.12 -25.48 6.17
CA ARG A 9 -19.98 -26.38 6.43
C ARG A 9 -19.64 -27.26 5.22
N LEU A 10 -20.66 -27.68 4.47
CA LEU A 10 -20.45 -28.44 3.23
C LEU A 10 -19.88 -27.57 2.10
N ASN A 11 -20.33 -26.31 1.98
CA ASN A 11 -19.82 -25.39 0.97
C ASN A 11 -19.98 -23.92 1.43
N PRO A 12 -18.94 -23.32 2.04
CA PRO A 12 -19.01 -21.95 2.53
C PRO A 12 -19.05 -20.92 1.39
N ALA A 13 -18.77 -21.31 0.14
CA ALA A 13 -18.87 -20.43 -1.02
C ALA A 13 -20.30 -20.32 -1.60
N ASN A 14 -21.27 -21.09 -1.08
CA ASN A 14 -22.65 -21.04 -1.56
C ASN A 14 -23.36 -19.75 -1.09
N TYR A 15 -23.31 -18.72 -1.92
CA TYR A 15 -23.89 -17.41 -1.62
C TYR A 15 -25.41 -17.43 -1.44
N THR A 16 -26.13 -18.40 -2.04
CA THR A 16 -27.60 -18.54 -1.87
C THR A 16 -27.94 -18.94 -0.43
N VAL A 17 -27.15 -19.86 0.15
CA VAL A 17 -27.33 -20.27 1.55
C VAL A 17 -27.08 -19.09 2.49
N TRP A 18 -26.03 -18.31 2.25
CA TRP A 18 -25.75 -17.10 3.03
C TRP A 18 -26.84 -16.03 2.89
N GLN A 19 -27.37 -15.82 1.69
CA GLN A 19 -28.48 -14.91 1.47
C GLN A 19 -29.73 -15.34 2.25
N TYR A 20 -30.07 -16.63 2.19
CA TYR A 20 -31.20 -17.15 2.95
C TYR A 20 -30.97 -17.08 4.46
N ARG A 21 -29.74 -17.33 4.92
CA ARG A 21 -29.36 -17.16 6.33
C ARG A 21 -29.56 -15.72 6.82
N ARG A 22 -29.18 -14.72 6.04
CA ARG A 22 -29.43 -13.30 6.37
C ARG A 22 -30.91 -12.99 6.53
N LEU A 23 -31.75 -13.48 5.62
CA LEU A 23 -33.21 -13.33 5.72
C LEU A 23 -33.75 -13.98 7.00
N CYS A 24 -33.33 -15.20 7.33
CA CYS A 24 -33.75 -15.84 8.57
C CYS A 24 -33.30 -15.07 9.82
N LEU A 25 -32.08 -14.53 9.82
CA LEU A 25 -31.56 -13.76 10.96
C LEU A 25 -32.41 -12.51 11.24
N THR A 26 -32.83 -11.79 10.20
CA THR A 26 -33.64 -10.57 10.32
C THR A 26 -35.09 -10.90 10.68
N GLU A 27 -35.73 -11.83 9.97
CA GLU A 27 -37.16 -12.13 10.14
C GLU A 27 -37.46 -12.85 11.46
N LEU A 28 -36.52 -13.66 11.97
CA LEU A 28 -36.72 -14.43 13.20
C LEU A 28 -36.21 -13.70 14.45
N GLY A 29 -35.63 -12.51 14.32
CA GLY A 29 -35.07 -11.75 15.45
C GLY A 29 -33.97 -12.53 16.19
N CYS A 30 -33.09 -13.19 15.44
CA CYS A 30 -32.02 -14.01 16.03
C CYS A 30 -30.99 -13.17 16.81
N ASP A 31 -30.34 -13.79 17.79
CA ASP A 31 -29.25 -13.18 18.56
C ASP A 31 -28.00 -12.98 17.69
N LEU A 32 -27.76 -11.75 17.24
CA LEU A 32 -26.62 -11.39 16.40
C LEU A 32 -25.26 -11.64 17.08
N LYS A 33 -25.19 -11.66 18.42
CA LYS A 33 -23.94 -11.99 19.12
C LYS A 33 -23.60 -13.47 19.01
N LYS A 34 -24.61 -14.35 18.95
CA LYS A 34 -24.39 -15.78 18.64
C LYS A 34 -23.90 -15.94 17.21
N GLU A 35 -24.47 -15.19 16.28
CA GLU A 35 -24.05 -15.22 14.88
C GLU A 35 -22.60 -14.73 14.68
N MET A 36 -22.19 -13.68 15.39
CA MET A 36 -20.80 -13.22 15.36
C MET A 36 -19.81 -14.29 15.84
N ARG A 37 -20.11 -15.01 16.93
CA ARG A 37 -19.25 -16.11 17.42
C ARG A 37 -19.17 -17.26 16.41
N TYR A 38 -20.28 -17.61 15.78
CA TYR A 38 -20.29 -18.58 14.70
C TYR A 38 -19.38 -18.13 13.54
N LEU A 39 -19.41 -16.84 13.19
CA LEU A 39 -18.56 -16.31 12.13
C LEU A 39 -17.07 -16.26 12.49
N ASP A 40 -16.72 -16.05 13.76
CA ASP A 40 -15.33 -16.13 14.21
C ASP A 40 -14.75 -17.52 13.86
N GLU A 41 -15.47 -18.60 14.20
CA GLU A 41 -15.08 -19.98 13.89
C GLU A 41 -14.97 -20.23 12.36
N ILE A 42 -15.98 -19.83 11.59
CA ILE A 42 -16.01 -20.09 10.14
C ILE A 42 -14.92 -19.31 9.39
N ILE A 43 -14.59 -18.08 9.82
CA ILE A 43 -13.51 -17.31 9.19
C ILE A 43 -12.14 -17.90 9.55
N GLU A 44 -11.95 -18.40 10.77
CA GLU A 44 -10.71 -19.09 11.13
C GLU A 44 -10.49 -20.34 10.26
N GLU A 45 -11.55 -21.06 9.90
CA GLU A 45 -11.49 -22.21 9.00
C GLU A 45 -11.41 -21.83 7.50
N SER A 46 -11.98 -20.68 7.11
CA SER A 46 -12.18 -20.28 5.71
C SER A 46 -11.92 -18.78 5.46
N SER A 47 -10.76 -18.30 5.91
CA SER A 47 -10.39 -16.87 5.89
C SER A 47 -10.26 -16.23 4.51
N LYS A 48 -10.26 -17.04 3.43
CA LYS A 48 -10.17 -16.60 2.03
C LYS A 48 -11.50 -16.66 1.28
N ASN A 49 -12.61 -16.73 2.03
CA ASN A 49 -13.94 -16.86 1.46
C ASN A 49 -14.70 -15.51 1.44
N TYR A 50 -15.07 -15.03 0.25
CA TYR A 50 -15.81 -13.78 0.08
C TYR A 50 -17.14 -13.73 0.84
N GLN A 51 -17.90 -14.83 0.84
CA GLN A 51 -19.24 -14.86 1.41
C GLN A 51 -19.20 -14.72 2.93
N VAL A 52 -18.21 -15.33 3.59
CA VAL A 52 -18.08 -15.25 5.05
C VAL A 52 -17.75 -13.83 5.49
N TRP A 53 -16.80 -13.15 4.84
CA TRP A 53 -16.48 -11.76 5.14
C TRP A 53 -17.63 -10.80 4.83
N HIS A 54 -18.33 -11.02 3.71
CA HIS A 54 -19.52 -10.24 3.38
C HIS A 54 -20.64 -10.44 4.42
N HIS A 55 -20.84 -11.66 4.89
CA HIS A 55 -21.82 -11.96 5.92
C HIS A 55 -21.43 -11.34 7.26
N ARG A 56 -20.15 -11.39 7.66
CA ARG A 56 -19.66 -10.70 8.86
C ARG A 56 -19.94 -9.21 8.79
N ARG A 57 -19.62 -8.57 7.67
CA ARG A 57 -19.94 -7.15 7.45
C ARG A 57 -21.43 -6.85 7.61
N PHE A 58 -22.32 -7.68 7.04
CA PHE A 58 -23.76 -7.54 7.21
C PHE A 58 -24.18 -7.58 8.70
N ILE A 59 -23.63 -8.51 9.48
CA ILE A 59 -23.94 -8.60 10.92
C ILE A 59 -23.42 -7.38 11.68
N VAL A 60 -22.20 -6.92 11.37
CA VAL A 60 -21.62 -5.71 11.98
C VAL A 60 -22.45 -4.46 11.64
N GLU A 61 -22.96 -4.34 10.40
CA GLU A 61 -23.86 -3.25 10.00
C GLU A 61 -25.18 -3.25 10.80
N LEU A 62 -25.71 -4.44 11.12
CA LEU A 62 -26.91 -4.56 11.96
C LEU A 62 -26.66 -4.22 13.44
N ILE A 63 -25.48 -4.57 13.98
CA ILE A 63 -25.15 -4.29 15.39
C ILE A 63 -24.72 -2.83 15.59
N GLY A 64 -24.01 -2.25 14.62
CA GLY A 64 -23.51 -0.87 14.66
C GLY A 64 -22.19 -0.69 15.41
N GLU A 65 -21.90 0.56 15.79
CA GLU A 65 -20.58 1.02 16.28
C GLU A 65 -20.05 0.29 17.51
N SER A 66 -20.94 -0.28 18.34
CA SER A 66 -20.56 -0.97 19.57
C SER A 66 -19.60 -2.16 19.39
N VAL A 67 -19.51 -2.73 18.18
CA VAL A 67 -18.58 -3.83 17.86
C VAL A 67 -17.33 -3.39 17.09
N ALA A 68 -17.19 -2.11 16.75
CA ALA A 68 -16.08 -1.61 15.92
C ALA A 68 -14.71 -2.02 16.48
N GLN A 69 -14.48 -1.83 17.79
CA GLN A 69 -13.23 -2.23 18.43
C GLN A 69 -13.01 -3.74 18.40
N GLY A 70 -14.08 -4.54 18.54
CA GLY A 70 -14.01 -6.00 18.43
C GLY A 70 -13.62 -6.44 17.02
N GLU A 71 -14.14 -5.76 15.99
CA GLU A 71 -13.81 -6.03 14.59
C GLU A 71 -12.36 -5.67 14.25
N LEU A 72 -11.83 -4.57 14.80
CA LEU A 72 -10.42 -4.22 14.67
C LEU A 72 -9.53 -5.30 15.32
N SER A 73 -9.87 -5.76 16.53
CA SER A 73 -9.13 -6.84 17.19
C SER A 73 -9.21 -8.16 16.42
N PHE A 74 -10.37 -8.47 15.86
CA PHE A 74 -10.57 -9.66 15.03
C PHE A 74 -9.73 -9.61 13.74
N CYS A 75 -9.77 -8.48 13.01
CA CYS A 75 -8.93 -8.30 11.83
C CYS A 75 -7.45 -8.42 12.17
N GLU A 76 -7.02 -7.85 13.31
CA GLU A 76 -5.64 -7.98 13.77
C GLU A 76 -5.24 -9.44 14.01
N LYS A 77 -6.09 -10.26 14.64
CA LYS A 77 -5.82 -11.70 14.81
C LYS A 77 -5.62 -12.38 13.45
N ILE A 78 -6.55 -12.19 12.51
CA ILE A 78 -6.46 -12.83 11.18
C ILE A 78 -5.23 -12.32 10.40
N ILE A 79 -4.89 -11.04 10.51
CA ILE A 79 -3.69 -10.47 9.87
C ILE A 79 -2.42 -11.02 10.52
N GLN A 80 -2.38 -11.26 11.83
CA GLN A 80 -1.22 -11.88 12.48
C GLN A 80 -1.02 -13.34 12.04
N ASP A 81 -2.12 -14.07 11.82
CA ASP A 81 -2.06 -15.45 11.31
C ASP A 81 -1.69 -15.49 9.81
N GLU A 82 -2.19 -14.53 9.01
CA GLU A 82 -1.87 -14.37 7.60
C GLU A 82 -1.74 -12.88 7.23
N GLU A 83 -0.50 -12.36 7.27
CA GLU A 83 -0.17 -10.93 7.11
C GLU A 83 -0.68 -10.28 5.84
N LYS A 84 -0.94 -11.08 4.81
CA LYS A 84 -1.37 -10.65 3.48
C LYS A 84 -2.81 -11.05 3.16
N ASN A 85 -3.60 -11.44 4.17
CA ASN A 85 -5.01 -11.77 3.97
C ASN A 85 -5.78 -10.54 3.46
N TYR A 86 -6.10 -10.56 2.15
CA TYR A 86 -6.71 -9.42 1.48
C TYR A 86 -8.08 -9.05 2.06
N HIS A 87 -8.86 -10.05 2.47
CA HIS A 87 -10.19 -9.83 3.02
C HIS A 87 -10.14 -9.18 4.40
N ALA A 88 -9.20 -9.57 5.26
CA ALA A 88 -9.03 -8.97 6.58
C ALA A 88 -8.61 -7.50 6.46
N TRP A 89 -7.65 -7.18 5.59
CA TRP A 89 -7.27 -5.78 5.32
C TRP A 89 -8.41 -4.97 4.73
N GLN A 90 -9.17 -5.53 3.78
CA GLN A 90 -10.33 -4.87 3.17
C GLN A 90 -11.45 -4.62 4.20
N HIS A 91 -11.75 -5.60 5.05
CA HIS A 91 -12.74 -5.47 6.12
C HIS A 91 -12.29 -4.43 7.14
N ARG A 92 -11.00 -4.42 7.52
CA ARG A 92 -10.44 -3.42 8.43
C ARG A 92 -10.56 -2.00 7.87
N GLN A 93 -10.23 -1.78 6.59
CA GLN A 93 -10.45 -0.49 5.90
C GLN A 93 -11.92 -0.05 5.96
N TRP A 94 -12.84 -1.00 5.75
CA TRP A 94 -14.27 -0.72 5.85
C TRP A 94 -14.66 -0.31 7.28
N VAL A 95 -14.25 -1.06 8.30
CA VAL A 95 -14.51 -0.73 9.72
C VAL A 95 -13.96 0.65 10.06
N ALA A 96 -12.70 0.94 9.71
CA ALA A 96 -12.06 2.23 9.99
C ALA A 96 -12.83 3.41 9.39
N ARG A 97 -13.26 3.29 8.12
CA ARG A 97 -14.05 4.29 7.42
C ARG A 97 -15.47 4.43 7.97
N THR A 98 -16.16 3.31 8.19
CA THR A 98 -17.58 3.30 8.57
C THR A 98 -17.78 3.83 9.99
N PHE A 99 -16.91 3.44 10.91
CA PHE A 99 -17.00 3.85 12.32
C PHE A 99 -16.05 5.00 12.68
N LYS A 100 -15.45 5.66 11.67
CA LYS A 100 -14.58 6.85 11.84
C LYS A 100 -13.52 6.65 12.92
N VAL A 101 -12.83 5.51 12.85
CA VAL A 101 -11.81 5.13 13.83
C VAL A 101 -10.70 6.19 13.84
N PRO A 102 -10.17 6.59 15.00
CA PRO A 102 -9.12 7.61 15.07
C PRO A 102 -7.86 7.23 14.29
N LEU A 103 -7.34 8.18 13.50
CA LEU A 103 -6.17 8.00 12.63
C LEU A 103 -4.97 7.44 13.40
N ASP A 104 -4.63 8.01 14.55
CA ASP A 104 -3.42 7.65 15.32
C ASP A 104 -3.43 6.19 15.78
N ALA A 105 -4.61 5.65 16.13
CA ALA A 105 -4.74 4.26 16.53
C ALA A 105 -4.44 3.32 15.35
N GLU A 106 -4.94 3.64 14.17
CA GLU A 106 -4.75 2.82 12.98
C GLU A 106 -3.36 2.99 12.35
N LEU A 107 -2.75 4.18 12.44
CA LEU A 107 -1.34 4.38 12.08
C LEU A 107 -0.41 3.61 13.03
N SER A 108 -0.75 3.52 14.32
CA SER A 108 -0.02 2.71 15.30
C SER A 108 -0.12 1.21 14.98
N PHE A 109 -1.32 0.73 14.62
CA PHE A 109 -1.49 -0.64 14.15
C PHE A 109 -0.69 -0.93 12.88
N ALA A 110 -0.76 -0.04 11.88
CA ALA A 110 0.00 -0.21 10.64
C ALA A 110 1.50 -0.23 10.89
N LEU A 111 2.00 0.64 11.78
CA LEU A 111 3.40 0.63 12.22
C LEU A 111 3.77 -0.69 12.90
N LYS A 112 2.93 -1.21 13.81
CA LYS A 112 3.13 -2.52 14.44
C LYS A 112 3.31 -3.61 13.38
N MET A 113 2.47 -3.63 12.34
CA MET A 113 2.58 -4.62 11.26
C MET A 113 3.88 -4.45 10.46
N LEU A 114 4.32 -3.22 10.19
CA LEU A 114 5.61 -2.95 9.53
C LEU A 114 6.83 -3.30 10.39
N LEU A 115 6.72 -3.22 11.72
CA LEU A 115 7.81 -3.64 12.61
C LEU A 115 7.92 -5.17 12.70
N ILE A 116 6.82 -5.90 12.51
CA ILE A 116 6.81 -7.36 12.42
C ILE A 116 7.36 -7.81 11.06
N ASP A 117 6.79 -7.30 9.96
CA ASP A 117 7.31 -7.49 8.60
C ASP A 117 7.44 -6.14 7.89
N SER A 118 8.68 -5.65 7.83
CA SER A 118 9.05 -4.44 7.10
C SER A 118 8.72 -4.48 5.60
N ARG A 119 8.51 -5.66 4.99
CA ARG A 119 8.14 -5.81 3.58
C ARG A 119 6.63 -5.99 3.38
N ASN A 120 5.83 -5.78 4.42
CA ASN A 120 4.39 -5.92 4.35
C ASN A 120 3.76 -4.78 3.53
N ASN A 121 3.60 -5.01 2.23
CA ASN A 121 2.98 -4.06 1.31
C ASN A 121 1.53 -3.69 1.69
N SER A 122 0.79 -4.62 2.31
CA SER A 122 -0.58 -4.37 2.76
C SER A 122 -0.61 -3.31 3.87
N ALA A 123 0.38 -3.33 4.77
CA ALA A 123 0.51 -2.32 5.81
C ALA A 123 0.88 -0.95 5.25
N TYR A 124 1.82 -0.85 4.29
CA TYR A 124 2.11 0.42 3.59
C TYR A 124 0.89 0.97 2.84
N ASN A 125 0.18 0.10 2.11
CA ASN A 125 -1.06 0.47 1.45
C ASN A 125 -2.12 0.94 2.45
N TYR A 126 -2.22 0.29 3.62
CA TYR A 126 -3.14 0.71 4.67
C TYR A 126 -2.78 2.08 5.24
N ARG A 127 -1.49 2.39 5.45
CA ARG A 127 -1.04 3.74 5.83
C ARG A 127 -1.48 4.78 4.82
N TYR A 128 -1.21 4.56 3.53
CA TYR A 128 -1.62 5.49 2.48
C TYR A 128 -3.15 5.68 2.43
N PHE A 129 -3.91 4.59 2.57
CA PHE A 129 -5.37 4.61 2.69
C PHE A 129 -5.82 5.49 3.87
N LEU A 130 -5.23 5.34 5.05
CA LEU A 130 -5.58 6.13 6.23
C LEU A 130 -5.30 7.62 6.03
N LEU A 131 -4.14 7.97 5.47
CA LEU A 131 -3.84 9.37 5.15
C LEU A 131 -4.84 9.96 4.16
N THR A 132 -5.24 9.18 3.15
CA THR A 132 -6.26 9.60 2.18
C THR A 132 -7.63 9.75 2.83
N LEU A 133 -8.03 8.78 3.66
CA LEU A 133 -9.33 8.76 4.35
C LEU A 133 -9.53 9.96 5.28
N HIS A 134 -8.44 10.44 5.90
CA HIS A 134 -8.45 11.54 6.86
C HIS A 134 -7.97 12.87 6.27
N ASP A 135 -7.92 13.00 4.93
CA ASP A 135 -7.51 14.21 4.22
C ASP A 135 -6.13 14.74 4.66
N LYS A 136 -5.19 13.82 4.89
CA LYS A 136 -3.82 14.11 5.36
C LYS A 136 -2.75 14.07 4.28
N ILE A 137 -3.11 13.76 3.03
CA ILE A 137 -2.15 13.72 1.91
C ILE A 137 -1.59 15.11 1.58
N GLU A 138 -2.36 16.18 1.81
CA GLU A 138 -1.91 17.56 1.59
C GLU A 138 -1.34 18.23 2.87
N ASP A 139 -1.38 17.54 4.01
CA ASP A 139 -0.84 18.02 5.28
C ASP A 139 0.68 17.81 5.30
N LYS A 140 1.43 18.86 4.94
CA LYS A 140 2.90 18.82 4.87
C LYS A 140 3.56 18.27 6.14
N SER A 141 3.02 18.60 7.31
CA SER A 141 3.59 18.12 8.58
C SER A 141 3.43 16.61 8.74
N MET A 142 2.29 16.07 8.31
CA MET A 142 2.03 14.62 8.32
C MET A 142 2.86 13.91 7.25
N ILE A 143 2.93 14.48 6.04
CA ILE A 143 3.74 13.92 4.96
C ILE A 143 5.23 13.88 5.34
N ASP A 144 5.77 14.92 5.97
CA ASP A 144 7.15 14.92 6.43
C ASP A 144 7.43 13.81 7.46
N ILE A 145 6.47 13.53 8.36
CA ILE A 145 6.58 12.40 9.31
C ILE A 145 6.63 11.06 8.55
N GLU A 146 5.74 10.86 7.57
CA GLU A 146 5.66 9.62 6.79
C GLU A 146 6.86 9.43 5.86
N ILE A 147 7.37 10.51 5.26
CA ILE A 147 8.63 10.50 4.49
C ILE A 147 9.78 10.08 5.39
N ASN A 148 9.88 10.66 6.60
CA ASN A 148 10.91 10.28 7.56
C ASN A 148 10.83 8.81 7.96
N LEU A 149 9.62 8.28 8.16
CA LEU A 149 9.38 6.86 8.40
C LEU A 149 9.82 6.00 7.22
N ALA A 150 9.44 6.34 5.99
CA ALA A 150 9.85 5.62 4.78
C ALA A 150 11.37 5.59 4.62
N LYS A 151 12.06 6.74 4.80
CA LYS A 151 13.52 6.84 4.77
C LYS A 151 14.18 5.94 5.82
N GLN A 152 13.63 5.82 7.03
CA GLN A 152 14.16 4.92 8.06
C GLN A 152 14.08 3.45 7.63
N PHE A 153 12.94 3.02 7.07
CA PHE A 153 12.79 1.66 6.55
C PHE A 153 13.72 1.39 5.36
N ILE A 154 13.89 2.37 4.45
CA ILE A 154 14.83 2.27 3.33
C ILE A 154 16.27 2.15 3.81
N ARG A 155 16.71 2.97 4.78
CA ARG A 155 18.08 2.89 5.35
C ARG A 155 18.38 1.51 5.93
N ASN A 156 17.41 0.95 6.67
CA ASN A 156 17.58 -0.35 7.30
C ASN A 156 17.53 -1.50 6.28
N ILE A 157 16.70 -1.39 5.25
CA ILE A 157 16.50 -2.43 4.23
C ILE A 157 16.42 -1.79 2.83
N PRO A 158 17.56 -1.43 2.21
CA PRO A 158 17.56 -0.70 0.93
C PRO A 158 16.92 -1.46 -0.24
N ASN A 159 16.81 -2.79 -0.14
CA ASN A 159 16.17 -3.68 -1.11
C ASN A 159 14.67 -3.93 -0.81
N ASN A 160 14.02 -3.09 0.01
CA ASN A 160 12.59 -3.19 0.29
C ASN A 160 11.77 -2.35 -0.70
N GLU A 161 11.26 -2.98 -1.75
CA GLU A 161 10.44 -2.32 -2.79
C GLU A 161 9.23 -1.57 -2.22
N SER A 162 8.56 -2.12 -1.21
CA SER A 162 7.36 -1.49 -0.63
C SER A 162 7.65 -0.14 0.03
N ALA A 163 8.81 0.01 0.69
CA ALA A 163 9.19 1.29 1.29
C ALA A 163 9.51 2.35 0.23
N TRP A 164 10.15 1.95 -0.87
CA TRP A 164 10.41 2.83 -2.02
C TRP A 164 9.10 3.26 -2.70
N ASN A 165 8.22 2.31 -2.98
CA ASN A 165 6.92 2.59 -3.59
C ASN A 165 6.06 3.49 -2.69
N TYR A 166 6.12 3.30 -1.37
CA TYR A 166 5.44 4.17 -0.42
C TYR A 166 6.00 5.59 -0.46
N LEU A 167 7.33 5.76 -0.45
CA LEU A 167 7.97 7.07 -0.59
C LEU A 167 7.56 7.76 -1.91
N THR A 168 7.59 7.05 -3.04
CA THR A 168 7.12 7.57 -4.33
C THR A 168 5.64 7.99 -4.26
N GLY A 169 4.79 7.18 -3.63
CA GLY A 169 3.36 7.48 -3.47
C GLY A 169 3.11 8.75 -2.65
N LEU A 170 3.89 8.99 -1.60
CA LEU A 170 3.79 10.22 -0.79
C LEU A 170 4.17 11.49 -1.56
N LEU A 171 4.99 11.37 -2.61
CA LEU A 171 5.52 12.49 -3.40
C LEU A 171 4.78 12.71 -4.72
N ILE A 172 3.78 11.89 -5.05
CA ILE A 172 3.17 11.84 -6.38
C ILE A 172 2.54 13.17 -6.85
N ASN A 173 2.02 13.98 -5.91
CA ASN A 173 1.32 15.21 -6.23
C ASN A 173 2.28 16.38 -6.50
N ASP A 174 3.35 16.49 -5.70
CA ASP A 174 4.30 17.62 -5.78
C ASP A 174 5.51 17.32 -6.68
N GLY A 175 5.75 16.04 -6.98
CA GLY A 175 6.96 15.57 -7.65
C GLY A 175 8.07 15.25 -6.65
N ILE A 176 9.02 14.41 -7.07
CA ILE A 176 10.13 13.97 -6.22
C ILE A 176 11.11 15.13 -6.02
N THR A 177 11.35 15.93 -7.08
CA THR A 177 12.31 17.04 -7.04
C THR A 177 11.88 18.19 -6.14
N ALA A 178 10.59 18.28 -5.79
CA ALA A 178 10.06 19.30 -4.89
C ALA A 178 10.54 19.14 -3.44
N ASN A 179 10.92 17.92 -3.03
CA ASN A 179 11.42 17.67 -1.68
C ASN A 179 12.95 17.52 -1.66
N CYS A 180 13.65 18.61 -1.33
CA CYS A 180 15.10 18.67 -1.34
C CYS A 180 15.77 17.73 -0.32
N ASP A 181 15.09 17.43 0.80
CA ASP A 181 15.59 16.48 1.80
C ASP A 181 15.55 15.03 1.28
N VAL A 182 14.51 14.66 0.52
CA VAL A 182 14.44 13.35 -0.16
C VAL A 182 15.52 13.24 -1.24
N VAL A 183 15.70 14.28 -2.06
CA VAL A 183 16.76 14.30 -3.08
C VAL A 183 18.14 14.14 -2.42
N SER A 184 18.44 14.93 -1.39
CA SER A 184 19.69 14.83 -0.62
C SER A 184 19.89 13.43 -0.03
N PHE A 185 18.83 12.84 0.52
CA PHE A 185 18.87 11.50 1.10
C PHE A 185 19.24 10.41 0.09
N VAL A 186 18.64 10.42 -1.12
CA VAL A 186 18.93 9.38 -2.12
C VAL A 186 20.30 9.57 -2.78
N GLU A 187 20.75 10.82 -2.93
CA GLU A 187 22.11 11.13 -3.42
C GLU A 187 23.18 10.67 -2.41
N ASP A 188 23.00 10.99 -1.12
CA ASP A 188 23.88 10.49 -0.05
C ASP A 188 23.90 8.95 -0.02
N LEU A 189 22.72 8.31 -0.16
CA LEU A 189 22.64 6.85 -0.21
C LEU A 189 23.38 6.27 -1.43
N TYR A 190 23.32 6.93 -2.58
CA TYR A 190 24.02 6.52 -3.80
C TYR A 190 25.54 6.65 -3.67
N ASP A 191 26.02 7.76 -3.10
CA ASP A 191 27.44 8.05 -2.94
C ASP A 191 28.10 7.19 -1.87
N THR A 192 27.39 6.92 -0.77
CA THR A 192 27.91 6.12 0.35
C THR A 192 27.76 4.61 0.14
N THR A 193 26.85 4.17 -0.75
CA THR A 193 26.65 2.75 -1.05
C THR A 193 27.55 2.29 -2.20
N PRO A 194 28.42 1.27 -2.00
CA PRO A 194 29.23 0.71 -3.07
C PRO A 194 28.36 0.25 -4.25
N GLU A 195 28.82 0.47 -5.50
CA GLU A 195 28.08 0.17 -6.74
C GLU A 195 27.39 -1.21 -6.72
N LYS A 196 28.13 -2.27 -6.34
CA LYS A 196 27.63 -3.65 -6.29
C LYS A 196 26.53 -3.92 -5.25
N LYS A 197 26.31 -2.98 -4.31
CA LYS A 197 25.33 -3.08 -3.22
C LYS A 197 24.15 -2.12 -3.39
N ARG A 198 24.16 -1.24 -4.41
CA ARG A 198 23.06 -0.33 -4.68
C ARG A 198 21.82 -1.13 -5.07
N SER A 199 20.69 -0.82 -4.45
CA SER A 199 19.44 -1.49 -4.83
C SER A 199 18.97 -0.97 -6.21
N PRO A 200 18.34 -1.83 -7.03
CA PRO A 200 17.70 -1.36 -8.26
C PRO A 200 16.65 -0.27 -7.99
N PHE A 201 16.02 -0.29 -6.82
CA PHE A 201 15.02 0.70 -6.42
C PHE A 201 15.64 2.10 -6.21
N LEU A 202 16.81 2.18 -5.59
CA LEU A 202 17.55 3.44 -5.46
C LEU A 202 17.91 4.01 -6.83
N LEU A 203 18.46 3.17 -7.72
CA LEU A 203 18.86 3.59 -9.06
C LEU A 203 17.66 4.06 -9.88
N ALA A 204 16.53 3.34 -9.80
CA ALA A 204 15.28 3.71 -10.46
C ALA A 204 14.72 5.03 -9.90
N PHE A 205 14.73 5.21 -8.58
CA PHE A 205 14.24 6.43 -7.94
C PHE A 205 15.06 7.67 -8.35
N ILE A 206 16.39 7.56 -8.44
CA ILE A 206 17.23 8.66 -8.96
C ILE A 206 16.97 8.88 -10.46
N ALA A 207 16.73 7.81 -11.24
CA ALA A 207 16.38 7.96 -12.64
C ALA A 207 15.06 8.72 -12.83
N ASP A 208 14.06 8.50 -11.96
CA ASP A 208 12.82 9.26 -11.96
C ASP A 208 13.06 10.76 -11.67
N ILE A 209 13.95 11.09 -10.71
CA ILE A 209 14.39 12.48 -10.45
C ILE A 209 15.03 13.08 -11.71
N MET A 210 15.84 12.32 -12.44
CA MET A 210 16.45 12.80 -13.68
C MET A 210 15.41 13.06 -14.77
N LEU A 211 14.40 12.21 -14.90
CA LEU A 211 13.31 12.43 -15.85
C LEU A 211 12.52 13.70 -15.52
N GLU A 212 12.20 13.91 -14.25
CA GLU A 212 11.51 15.11 -13.76
C GLU A 212 12.35 16.38 -14.02
N ASN A 213 13.67 16.33 -13.78
CA ASN A 213 14.58 17.44 -14.11
C ASN A 213 14.62 17.76 -15.62
N ILE A 214 14.61 16.75 -16.49
CA ILE A 214 14.55 16.96 -17.95
C ILE A 214 13.24 17.66 -18.35
N GLU A 215 12.11 17.22 -17.78
CA GLU A 215 10.80 17.82 -18.01
C GLU A 215 10.74 19.28 -17.54
N ASN A 216 11.28 19.54 -16.35
CA ASN A 216 11.36 20.86 -15.74
C ASN A 216 12.52 21.73 -16.27
N GLN A 217 13.29 21.26 -17.25
CA GLN A 217 14.43 21.95 -17.86
C GLN A 217 15.56 22.31 -16.89
N VAL A 218 15.68 21.57 -15.78
CA VAL A 218 16.76 21.74 -14.79
C VAL A 218 17.95 20.92 -15.25
N LYS A 219 18.97 21.60 -15.81
CA LYS A 219 20.22 20.94 -16.30
C LYS A 219 19.93 19.73 -17.21
N ALA A 220 18.98 19.88 -18.13
CA ALA A 220 18.39 18.77 -18.87
C ALA A 220 19.41 17.85 -19.58
N ASP A 221 20.47 18.41 -20.16
CA ASP A 221 21.53 17.62 -20.81
C ASP A 221 22.30 16.75 -19.80
N GLU A 222 22.69 17.31 -18.64
CA GLU A 222 23.36 16.57 -17.55
C GLU A 222 22.44 15.48 -16.99
N SER A 223 21.15 15.79 -16.79
CA SER A 223 20.16 14.84 -16.30
C SER A 223 19.90 13.69 -17.28
N ALA A 224 19.83 13.96 -18.58
CA ALA A 224 19.65 12.94 -19.61
C ALA A 224 20.85 11.98 -19.68
N GLU A 225 22.08 12.49 -19.59
CA GLU A 225 23.27 11.65 -19.58
C GLU A 225 23.33 10.81 -18.29
N ARG A 226 23.01 11.39 -17.14
CA ARG A 226 22.95 10.66 -15.87
C ARG A 226 21.87 9.58 -15.87
N ALA A 227 20.67 9.87 -16.40
CA ALA A 227 19.61 8.88 -16.55
C ALA A 227 20.06 7.69 -17.41
N LYS A 228 20.74 7.94 -18.53
CA LYS A 228 21.30 6.90 -19.41
C LYS A 228 22.31 6.00 -18.68
N GLN A 229 23.16 6.58 -17.84
CA GLN A 229 24.10 5.81 -17.01
C GLN A 229 23.36 4.92 -16.00
N LEU A 230 22.40 5.47 -15.25
CA LEU A 230 21.58 4.73 -14.29
C LEU A 230 20.81 3.57 -14.95
N TYR A 231 20.19 3.80 -16.11
CA TYR A 231 19.51 2.73 -16.85
C TYR A 231 20.46 1.66 -17.39
N SER A 232 21.73 2.01 -17.65
CA SER A 232 22.75 1.04 -18.04
C SER A 232 23.21 0.18 -16.86
N GLU A 233 23.28 0.75 -15.66
CA GLU A 233 23.51 0.00 -14.41
C GLU A 233 22.33 -0.92 -14.09
N LEU A 234 21.09 -0.43 -14.18
CA LEU A 234 19.86 -1.19 -13.95
C LEU A 234 19.73 -2.40 -14.88
N GLN A 235 20.15 -2.29 -16.15
CA GLN A 235 20.18 -3.43 -17.08
C GLN A 235 21.11 -4.56 -16.62
N LYS A 236 22.14 -4.25 -15.82
CA LYS A 236 23.07 -5.26 -15.28
C LYS A 236 22.55 -5.85 -13.97
N SER A 237 21.93 -5.03 -13.11
CA SER A 237 21.49 -5.44 -11.77
C SER A 237 20.08 -6.03 -11.72
N ASP A 238 19.19 -5.67 -12.66
CA ASP A 238 17.84 -6.23 -12.81
C ASP A 238 17.60 -6.70 -14.28
N PRO A 239 18.14 -7.87 -14.66
CA PRO A 239 18.06 -8.38 -16.03
C PRO A 239 16.62 -8.67 -16.49
N VAL A 240 15.68 -8.89 -15.56
CA VAL A 240 14.27 -9.19 -15.86
C VAL A 240 13.59 -8.00 -16.54
N ARG A 241 13.99 -6.77 -16.18
CA ARG A 241 13.40 -5.52 -16.68
C ARG A 241 14.27 -4.81 -17.73
N VAL A 242 15.26 -5.47 -18.33
CA VAL A 242 16.17 -4.88 -19.34
C VAL A 242 15.44 -4.16 -20.47
N ASN A 243 14.36 -4.74 -21.01
CA ASN A 243 13.62 -4.11 -22.11
C ASN A 243 12.91 -2.84 -21.66
N TYR A 244 12.42 -2.81 -20.41
CA TYR A 244 11.85 -1.60 -19.81
C TYR A 244 12.93 -0.51 -19.66
N TYR A 245 14.12 -0.83 -19.15
CA TYR A 245 15.19 0.17 -19.00
C TYR A 245 15.72 0.69 -20.33
N LYS A 246 15.81 -0.15 -21.37
CA LYS A 246 16.15 0.30 -22.73
C LYS A 246 15.12 1.29 -23.25
N HIS A 247 13.84 1.01 -23.03
CA HIS A 247 12.75 1.91 -23.39
C HIS A 247 12.84 3.23 -22.62
N GLN A 248 13.04 3.20 -21.31
CA GLN A 248 13.17 4.39 -20.47
C GLN A 248 14.39 5.25 -20.85
N SER A 249 15.51 4.63 -21.21
CA SER A 249 16.69 5.37 -21.69
C SER A 249 16.42 6.11 -23.01
N LEU A 250 15.66 5.51 -23.93
CA LEU A 250 15.21 6.18 -25.15
C LEU A 250 14.19 7.30 -24.86
N LEU A 251 13.31 7.08 -23.88
CA LEU A 251 12.33 8.08 -23.44
C LEU A 251 13.04 9.34 -22.92
N ALA A 252 14.06 9.19 -22.07
CA ALA A 252 14.85 10.31 -21.54
C ALA A 252 15.46 11.17 -22.66
N GLN A 253 16.03 10.53 -23.69
CA GLN A 253 16.58 11.24 -24.87
C GLN A 253 15.48 11.96 -25.67
N THR A 254 14.33 11.31 -25.84
CA THR A 254 13.18 11.91 -26.53
C THR A 254 12.63 13.12 -25.78
N MET A 255 12.60 13.05 -24.43
CA MET A 255 12.19 14.16 -23.57
C MET A 255 13.14 15.35 -23.71
N LEU A 256 14.46 15.12 -23.75
CA LEU A 256 15.46 16.17 -23.96
C LEU A 256 15.26 16.89 -25.30
N VAL A 257 15.08 16.16 -26.40
CA VAL A 257 14.86 16.77 -27.72
C VAL A 257 13.58 17.61 -27.72
N LYS A 258 12.51 17.12 -27.08
CA LYS A 258 11.25 17.87 -26.95
C LYS A 258 11.40 19.13 -26.11
N SER A 259 12.15 19.08 -25.00
CA SER A 259 12.35 20.25 -24.14
C SER A 259 13.15 21.33 -24.84
N GLN A 260 14.22 20.97 -25.58
CA GLN A 260 15.01 21.89 -26.39
C GLN A 260 14.19 22.54 -27.52
N THR A 261 13.31 21.78 -28.18
CA THR A 261 12.45 22.30 -29.26
C THR A 261 11.42 23.30 -28.74
N LYS A 262 10.88 23.10 -27.52
CA LYS A 262 9.97 24.06 -26.86
C LYS A 262 10.66 25.38 -26.53
N VAL A 263 11.96 25.35 -26.21
CA VAL A 263 12.76 26.56 -25.95
C VAL A 263 13.02 27.31 -27.25
N ALA A 264 13.31 26.62 -28.35
CA ALA A 264 13.56 27.24 -29.66
C ALA A 264 12.31 27.89 -30.32
N ALA A 265 11.11 27.57 -29.84
CA ALA A 265 9.84 28.08 -30.36
C ALA A 265 9.26 29.27 -29.55
N LYS A 266 9.93 29.68 -28.47
CA LYS A 266 9.61 30.88 -27.67
C LYS A 266 10.59 32.00 -27.99
#